data_AF-A0A1I2YIA5-F1
#
_entry.id   AF-A0A1I2YIA5-F1
#
_cell.length_a   1.000
_cell.length_b   1.000
_cell.length_c   1.000
_cell.angle_alpha   90.00
_cell.angle_beta   90.00
_cell.angle_gamma   90.00
#
_symmetry.space_group_name_H-M   'P 1'
#
loop_
_entity.id
_entity.type
_entity.pdbx_description
1 polymer ?
#
loop_
_entity_poly.entity_id
_entity_poly.type
_entity_poly.pdbx_seq_one_letter_code
_entity_poly.pdbx_strand_id
1 'polypeptide(L)'
;MTKTCSHLNQIQRVTPSAAGCEDCLRTGDNWVHLRLCLICGQVGCCDSSKNKHATRHYHETSHPIIRSFEPDENWKWCYIDELFIHLGLLKAAQHPARASHLLDDYASHSH
;
A
#
# COMPACT_ATOMS: atom_id res chain seq x y z
N MET A 1 4.90 -0.57 25.02
CA MET A 1 4.98 0.84 24.55
C MET A 1 4.73 0.85 23.05
N THR A 2 3.74 1.61 22.59
CA THR A 2 3.51 1.83 21.15
C THR A 2 4.57 2.82 20.66
N LYS A 3 5.47 2.40 19.77
CA LYS A 3 6.42 3.32 19.14
C LYS A 3 5.66 4.26 18.19
N THR A 4 5.82 5.55 18.38
CA THR A 4 5.27 6.60 17.51
C THR A 4 6.37 7.16 16.63
N CYS A 5 6.13 7.24 15.33
CA CYS A 5 7.03 7.83 14.34
C CYS A 5 6.68 9.31 14.13
N SER A 6 7.60 10.21 14.47
CA SER A 6 7.39 11.67 14.29
C SER A 6 7.32 12.06 12.82
N HIS A 7 8.01 11.33 11.94
CA HIS A 7 8.06 11.58 10.51
C HIS A 7 6.70 11.45 9.81
N LEU A 8 5.70 10.83 10.46
CA LEU A 8 4.33 10.73 9.91
C LEU A 8 3.72 12.09 9.58
N ASN A 9 4.19 13.17 10.20
CA ASN A 9 3.78 14.54 9.91
C ASN A 9 4.23 15.06 8.53
N GLN A 10 5.18 14.39 7.87
CA GLN A 10 5.69 14.80 6.55
C GLN A 10 4.82 14.26 5.40
N ILE A 11 3.91 13.32 5.69
CA ILE A 11 3.05 12.68 4.68
C ILE A 11 2.19 13.74 3.97
N GLN A 12 2.23 13.70 2.64
CA GLN A 12 1.44 14.55 1.76
C GLN A 12 0.40 13.73 0.98
N ARG A 13 -0.60 14.42 0.43
CA ARG A 13 -1.44 13.85 -0.63
C ARG A 13 -0.62 13.87 -1.92
N VAL A 14 -0.13 12.69 -2.32
CA VAL A 14 0.72 12.53 -3.50
C VAL A 14 0.00 11.73 -4.59
N THR A 15 0.33 12.04 -5.84
CA THR A 15 -0.02 11.21 -6.99
C THR A 15 1.18 10.32 -7.32
N PRO A 16 1.01 9.00 -7.55
CA PRO A 16 2.10 8.14 -7.99
C PRO A 16 2.74 8.65 -9.29
N SER A 17 4.08 8.71 -9.33
CA SER A 17 4.81 9.18 -10.51
C SER A 17 4.62 8.30 -11.75
N ALA A 18 4.37 7.00 -11.53
CA ALA A 18 4.08 6.03 -12.56
C ALA A 18 3.25 4.85 -12.00
N ALA A 19 2.75 4.00 -12.90
CA ALA A 19 2.08 2.75 -12.53
C ALA A 19 3.05 1.65 -12.05
N GLY A 20 4.35 1.88 -12.16
CA GLY A 20 5.42 0.95 -11.81
C GLY A 20 6.67 1.69 -11.35
N CYS A 21 7.76 0.97 -11.13
CA CYS A 21 9.02 1.61 -10.84
C CYS A 21 9.55 2.30 -12.10
N GLU A 22 9.50 3.63 -12.11
CA GLU A 22 9.85 4.46 -13.27
C GLU A 22 11.24 4.17 -13.83
N ASP A 23 12.23 4.03 -12.94
CA ASP A 23 13.60 3.69 -13.33
C ASP A 23 13.72 2.30 -13.95
N CYS A 24 13.00 1.29 -13.43
CA CYS A 24 13.00 -0.05 -14.02
C CYS A 24 12.29 -0.06 -15.38
N LEU A 25 11.18 0.67 -15.50
CA LEU A 25 10.46 0.84 -16.78
C LEU A 25 11.37 1.45 -17.84
N ARG A 26 12.17 2.46 -17.47
CA ARG A 26 13.12 3.13 -18.36
C ARG A 26 14.25 2.22 -18.83
N THR A 27 14.69 1.28 -17.99
CA THR A 27 15.76 0.32 -18.35
C THR A 27 15.24 -1.00 -18.91
N GLY A 28 13.92 -1.24 -18.88
CA GLY A 28 13.34 -2.53 -19.24
C GLY A 28 13.61 -3.64 -18.21
N ASP A 29 13.95 -3.27 -16.97
CA ASP A 29 14.11 -4.22 -15.86
C ASP A 29 12.76 -4.57 -15.21
N ASN A 30 12.75 -5.66 -14.44
CA ASN A 30 11.63 -6.08 -13.61
C ASN A 30 11.83 -5.72 -12.13
N TRP A 31 10.77 -5.89 -11.33
CA TRP A 31 10.78 -5.70 -9.87
C TRP A 31 9.95 -6.79 -9.18
N VAL A 32 10.13 -6.90 -7.86
CA VAL A 32 9.36 -7.83 -7.01
C VAL A 32 8.13 -7.13 -6.45
N HIS A 33 8.34 -6.03 -5.71
CA HIS A 33 7.26 -5.21 -5.14
C HIS A 33 7.57 -3.73 -5.28
N LEU A 34 6.51 -2.92 -5.25
CA LEU A 34 6.56 -1.47 -5.38
C LEU A 34 6.33 -0.76 -4.05
N ARG A 35 7.00 0.39 -3.93
CA ARG A 35 6.91 1.32 -2.80
C ARG A 35 6.61 2.71 -3.33
N LEU A 36 5.68 3.39 -2.69
CA LEU A 36 5.34 4.78 -3.00
C LEU A 36 5.88 5.69 -1.90
N CYS A 37 6.69 6.68 -2.28
CA CYS A 37 7.09 7.75 -1.38
C CYS A 37 5.88 8.62 -1.02
N LEU A 38 5.59 8.75 0.28
CA LEU A 38 4.44 9.52 0.76
C LEU A 38 4.70 11.03 0.86
N ILE A 39 5.86 11.51 0.41
CA ILE A 39 6.23 12.92 0.46
C ILE A 39 6.19 13.53 -0.94
N CYS A 40 6.75 12.85 -1.94
CA CYS A 40 6.80 13.36 -3.32
C CYS A 40 6.07 12.51 -4.36
N GLY A 41 5.62 11.30 -4.02
CA GLY A 41 4.89 10.44 -4.97
C GLY A 41 5.75 9.55 -5.86
N GLN A 42 7.07 9.53 -5.71
CA GLN A 42 7.94 8.63 -6.48
C GLN A 42 7.60 7.16 -6.21
N VAL A 43 7.45 6.36 -7.28
CA VAL A 43 7.30 4.90 -7.19
C VAL A 43 8.65 4.22 -7.46
N GLY A 44 9.08 3.40 -6.50
CA GLY A 44 10.35 2.66 -6.54
C GLY A 44 10.18 1.18 -6.23
N CYS A 45 11.04 0.33 -6.78
CA CYS A 45 11.08 -1.09 -6.43
C CYS A 45 11.73 -1.30 -5.05
N CYS A 46 11.26 -2.31 -4.31
CA CYS A 46 11.72 -2.63 -2.95
C CYS A 46 13.16 -3.15 -2.88
N ASP A 47 13.69 -3.33 -1.66
CA ASP A 47 15.05 -3.84 -1.41
C ASP A 47 15.30 -5.28 -1.85
N SER A 48 14.24 -6.10 -1.94
CA SER A 48 14.32 -7.46 -2.49
C SER A 48 14.38 -7.47 -4.02
N SER A 49 14.10 -6.34 -4.68
CA SER A 49 14.30 -6.20 -6.12
C SER A 49 15.77 -5.91 -6.41
N LYS A 50 16.27 -6.38 -7.55
CA LYS A 50 17.66 -6.18 -8.01
C LYS A 50 18.16 -4.73 -7.84
N ASN A 51 17.31 -3.75 -8.16
CA ASN A 51 17.72 -2.36 -8.31
C ASN A 51 17.49 -1.45 -7.07
N LYS A 52 16.67 -1.87 -6.10
CA LYS A 52 16.45 -1.17 -4.80
C LYS A 52 16.12 0.32 -4.90
N HIS A 53 15.33 0.71 -5.90
CA HIS A 53 15.05 2.11 -6.23
C HIS A 53 14.35 2.90 -5.13
N ALA A 54 13.48 2.28 -4.33
CA ALA A 54 12.84 2.96 -3.21
C ALA A 54 13.85 3.44 -2.15
N THR A 55 14.84 2.61 -1.85
CA THR A 55 15.87 2.92 -0.85
C THR A 55 16.90 3.90 -1.38
N ARG A 56 17.30 3.77 -2.66
CA ARG A 56 18.12 4.79 -3.30
C ARG A 56 17.45 6.16 -3.27
N HIS A 57 16.16 6.22 -3.63
CA HIS A 57 15.36 7.44 -3.55
C HIS A 57 15.38 8.05 -2.15
N TYR A 58 15.22 7.24 -1.10
CA TYR A 58 15.36 7.71 0.28
C TYR A 58 16.74 8.33 0.54
N HIS A 59 17.83 7.66 0.18
CA HIS A 59 19.18 8.19 0.39
C HIS A 59 19.46 9.50 -0.36
N GLU A 60 18.89 9.66 -1.55
CA GLU A 60 19.09 10.87 -2.38
C GLU A 60 18.24 12.05 -1.90
N THR A 61 17.02 11.80 -1.42
CA THR A 61 16.05 12.85 -1.12
C THR A 61 15.80 13.06 0.37
N SER A 62 16.30 12.15 1.21
CA SER A 62 15.97 12.08 2.64
C SER A 62 14.46 12.04 2.90
N HIS A 63 13.67 11.40 2.03
CA HIS A 63 12.25 11.17 2.25
C HIS A 63 12.01 9.91 3.08
N PRO A 64 11.76 10.02 4.40
CA PRO A 64 11.84 8.85 5.29
C PRO A 64 10.68 7.87 5.15
N ILE A 65 9.54 8.28 4.59
CA ILE A 65 8.31 7.49 4.64
C ILE A 65 7.87 7.02 3.26
N ILE A 66 7.68 5.71 3.16
CA ILE A 66 7.06 5.02 2.04
C ILE A 66 5.83 4.24 2.51
N ARG A 67 4.94 3.89 1.56
CA ARG A 67 3.93 2.86 1.73
C ARG A 67 4.09 1.75 0.72
N SER A 68 3.50 0.59 0.99
CA SER A 68 3.30 -0.39 -0.07
C SER A 68 2.42 0.19 -1.18
N PHE A 69 2.81 -0.11 -2.41
CA PHE A 69 2.02 0.20 -3.60
C PHE A 69 1.39 -1.06 -4.21
N GLU A 70 1.34 -2.15 -3.45
CA GLU A 70 0.60 -3.37 -3.81
C GLU A 70 -0.89 -3.22 -3.46
N PRO A 71 -1.82 -3.78 -4.26
CA PRO A 71 -3.26 -3.58 -4.09
C PRO A 71 -3.82 -3.97 -2.70
N ASP A 72 -3.27 -5.02 -2.08
CA ASP A 72 -3.80 -5.61 -0.84
C ASP A 72 -2.97 -5.27 0.41
N GLU A 73 -1.98 -4.38 0.27
CA GLU A 73 -1.05 -4.05 1.34
C GLU A 73 -1.26 -2.62 1.86
N ASN A 74 -1.68 -2.51 3.12
CA ASN A 74 -1.96 -1.23 3.78
C ASN A 74 -1.00 -0.96 4.94
N TRP A 75 0.27 -0.80 4.61
CA TRP A 75 1.31 -0.50 5.59
C TRP A 75 2.25 0.61 5.10
N LYS A 76 2.91 1.26 6.06
CA LYS A 76 3.97 2.24 5.84
C LYS A 76 5.25 1.79 6.51
N TRP A 77 6.36 2.26 5.97
CA TRP A 77 7.69 2.06 6.55
C TRP A 77 8.37 3.41 6.69
N CYS A 78 8.98 3.64 7.84
CA CYS A 78 9.88 4.76 8.07
C CYS A 78 11.32 4.26 8.06
N TYR A 79 12.14 4.75 7.14
CA TYR A 79 13.55 4.37 7.02
C TYR A 79 14.39 4.84 8.22
N ILE A 80 14.10 6.01 8.79
CA ILE A 80 14.87 6.57 9.91
C ILE A 80 14.59 5.82 11.21
N ASP A 81 13.31 5.55 11.48
CA ASP A 81 12.88 4.90 12.73
C ASP A 81 12.91 3.37 12.65
N GLU A 82 13.22 2.83 11.46
CA GLU A 82 13.09 1.41 11.10
C GLU A 82 11.77 0.81 11.59
N LEU A 83 10.69 1.59 11.40
CA LEU A 83 9.40 1.31 11.99
C LEU A 83 8.40 0.90 10.92
N PHE A 84 7.83 -0.28 11.12
CA PHE A 84 6.67 -0.75 10.39
C PHE A 84 5.40 -0.18 11.02
N ILE A 85 4.58 0.47 10.20
CA ILE A 85 3.36 1.16 10.64
C ILE A 85 2.20 0.56 9.84
N HIS A 86 1.49 -0.39 10.46
CA HIS A 86 0.23 -0.85 9.91
C HIS A 86 -0.80 0.29 9.99
N LEU A 87 -1.49 0.54 8.89
CA LEU A 87 -2.77 1.23 8.97
C LEU A 87 -3.72 0.29 9.68
N GLY A 88 -3.88 0.48 10.99
CA GLY A 88 -4.87 -0.23 11.77
C GLY A 88 -6.21 -0.07 11.06
N LEU A 89 -6.74 -1.18 10.55
CA LEU A 89 -8.12 -1.25 10.10
C LEU A 89 -8.98 -1.02 11.36
N LEU A 90 -9.39 0.22 11.60
CA LEU A 90 -10.81 0.37 11.90
C LEU A 90 -11.50 -0.23 10.68
N LYS A 91 -11.98 -1.46 10.81
CA LYS A 91 -12.75 -2.16 9.78
C LYS A 91 -13.73 -1.15 9.21
N ALA A 92 -13.44 -0.61 8.02
CA ALA A 92 -14.49 -0.08 7.18
C ALA A 92 -15.50 -1.22 7.07
N ALA A 93 -16.75 -0.90 7.38
CA ALA A 93 -17.87 -1.80 7.53
C ALA A 93 -17.72 -3.08 6.71
N GLN A 94 -17.97 -4.21 7.38
CA GLN A 94 -18.30 -5.47 6.75
C GLN A 94 -19.06 -5.18 5.45
N HIS A 95 -18.46 -5.52 4.31
CA HIS A 95 -19.26 -5.70 3.10
C HIS A 95 -20.36 -6.69 3.50
N PRO A 96 -21.65 -6.31 3.52
CA PRO A 96 -22.67 -7.33 3.56
C PRO A 96 -22.49 -8.10 2.27
N ALA A 97 -22.26 -9.41 2.42
CA ALA A 97 -22.48 -10.37 1.38
C ALA A 97 -23.77 -9.99 0.64
N ARG A 98 -23.74 -10.05 -0.69
CA ARG A 98 -24.90 -10.00 -1.56
C ARG A 98 -26.03 -10.85 -0.95
N ALA A 99 -26.98 -10.20 -0.27
CA ALA A 99 -28.24 -10.77 0.14
C ALA A 99 -29.28 -10.36 -0.91
N SER A 100 -29.44 -11.22 -1.91
CA SER A 100 -30.60 -11.35 -2.78
C SER A 100 -30.35 -12.67 -3.52
N HIS A 101 -31.13 -13.74 -3.39
CA HIS A 101 -32.53 -13.88 -3.04
C HIS A 101 -32.70 -15.39 -2.77
N LEU A 102 -32.96 -15.81 -1.53
CA LEU A 102 -33.54 -17.12 -1.24
C LEU A 102 -34.86 -16.82 -0.50
N LEU A 103 -35.95 -16.86 -1.25
CA LEU A 103 -37.28 -17.08 -0.68
C LEU A 103 -37.65 -18.51 -1.05
N ASP A 104 -37.31 -19.43 -0.16
CA ASP A 104 -38.06 -20.66 -0.01
C ASP A 104 -39.40 -20.27 0.63
N ASP A 105 -40.53 -20.61 -0.01
CA ASP A 105 -41.80 -21.00 0.64
C ASP A 105 -42.93 -21.09 -0.42
N TYR A 106 -42.93 -22.16 -1.23
CA TYR A 106 -44.15 -22.65 -1.89
C TYR A 106 -44.68 -23.83 -1.08
N ALA A 107 -45.22 -23.53 0.10
CA ALA A 107 -46.10 -24.43 0.81
C ALA A 107 -47.49 -24.36 0.16
N SER A 108 -47.94 -25.43 -0.50
CA SER A 108 -49.34 -25.87 -0.55
C SER A 108 -49.49 -27.19 -1.31
N HIS A 109 -49.36 -28.31 -0.58
CA HIS A 109 -50.19 -29.49 -0.83
C HIS A 109 -51.60 -29.17 -0.31
N SER A 110 -52.60 -29.15 -1.19
CA SER A 110 -54.04 -29.21 -0.84
C SER A 110 -54.90 -29.52 -2.08
N HIS A 111 -54.84 -30.74 -2.61
CA HIS A 111 -55.99 -31.58 -2.99
C HIS A 111 -55.54 -32.97 -3.42
#